data_AF-A0A291T9I6-F1
#
_entry.id   AF-A0A291T9I6-F1
#
_cell.length_a   1.000
_cell.length_b   1.000
_cell.length_c   1.000
_cell.angle_alpha   90.00
_cell.angle_beta   90.00
_cell.angle_gamma   90.00
#
_symmetry.space_group_name_H-M   'P 1'
#
loop_
_entity.id
_entity.type
_entity.pdbx_description
1 polymer ?
#
loop_
_entity_poly.entity_id
_entity_poly.type
_entity_poly.pdbx_seq_one_letter_code
_entity_poly.pdbx_strand_id
1 'polypeptide(L)'
;MQKKTSEERMTTLIQTLDNIVKYEYVDETDSSPISDNVKQYWEHLCGVYEDPEFRHSYSMLSSQLQEYDPEQRDSLKVYLDRIVLFSEMQTEPEDIHRITKALTKLLDHVELECIRLNRMSQIEYLADEARSAQEQSQILNKQTEEAVGKLNDRVTDFHGQSITILGIFSAVVIGFMAEISMFTSGFDKLSYENLYTITFYSIAVGIIIFDTLFMLICFIAKMSGHSIDRKIKKGKWWITSTWYRYPGVYCFNILAIISLAILLYLDRR
;
A
#
# COMPACT_ATOMS: atom_id res chain seq x y z
N MET A 1 -19.47 28.59 -66.62
CA MET A 1 -18.63 28.14 -65.50
C MET A 1 -19.02 26.71 -65.15
N GLN A 2 -18.06 25.78 -65.12
CA GLN A 2 -18.30 24.36 -64.82
C GLN A 2 -18.82 24.22 -63.38
N LYS A 3 -19.88 23.42 -63.19
CA LYS A 3 -20.39 23.04 -61.87
C LYS A 3 -19.30 22.21 -61.18
N LYS A 4 -18.58 22.78 -60.19
CA LYS A 4 -17.70 22.00 -59.31
C LYS A 4 -18.49 20.84 -58.70
N THR A 5 -17.88 19.66 -58.62
CA THR A 5 -18.52 18.50 -57.98
C THR A 5 -18.60 18.69 -56.47
N SER A 6 -19.54 18.03 -55.78
CA SER A 6 -19.68 18.13 -54.32
C SER A 6 -18.41 17.72 -53.56
N GLU A 7 -17.64 16.78 -54.12
CA GLU A 7 -16.35 16.33 -53.57
C GLU A 7 -15.27 17.43 -53.64
N GLU A 8 -15.19 18.16 -54.75
CA GLU A 8 -14.26 19.28 -54.91
C GLU A 8 -14.58 20.42 -53.94
N ARG A 9 -15.88 20.71 -53.72
CA ARG A 9 -16.34 21.71 -52.74
C ARG A 9 -15.98 21.29 -51.32
N MET A 10 -16.17 20.00 -50.98
CA MET A 10 -15.78 19.46 -49.67
C MET A 10 -14.27 19.51 -49.45
N THR A 11 -13.48 19.18 -50.47
CA THR A 11 -12.01 19.26 -50.40
C THR A 11 -11.56 20.71 -50.18
N THR A 12 -12.18 21.65 -50.90
CA THR A 12 -11.91 23.10 -50.74
C THR A 12 -12.29 23.57 -49.33
N LEU A 13 -13.39 23.07 -48.77
CA LEU A 13 -13.79 23.37 -47.40
C LEU A 13 -12.73 22.91 -46.40
N ILE A 14 -12.31 21.65 -46.47
CA ILE A 14 -11.30 21.09 -45.56
C ILE A 14 -9.99 21.86 -45.66
N GLN A 15 -9.53 22.16 -46.88
CA GLN A 15 -8.32 22.96 -47.10
C GLN A 15 -8.43 24.36 -46.48
N THR A 16 -9.60 24.99 -46.58
CA THR A 16 -9.86 26.30 -45.95
C THR A 16 -9.75 26.20 -44.43
N LEU A 17 -10.37 25.19 -43.81
CA LEU A 17 -10.28 24.97 -42.36
C LEU A 17 -8.84 24.71 -41.92
N ASP A 18 -8.09 23.91 -42.68
CA ASP A 18 -6.68 23.61 -42.43
C ASP A 18 -5.80 24.86 -42.47
N ASN A 19 -6.05 25.76 -43.43
CA ASN A 19 -5.33 27.01 -43.54
C ASN A 19 -5.64 27.94 -42.37
N ILE A 20 -6.90 28.02 -41.94
CA ILE A 20 -7.29 28.79 -40.74
C ILE A 20 -6.50 28.26 -39.54
N VAL A 21 -6.56 26.95 -39.29
CA VAL A 21 -5.86 26.33 -38.16
C VAL A 21 -4.34 26.55 -38.19
N LYS A 22 -3.72 26.50 -39.38
CA LYS A 22 -2.26 26.61 -39.53
C LYS A 22 -1.71 28.03 -39.43
N TYR A 23 -2.45 29.02 -39.94
CA TYR A 23 -1.92 30.38 -40.10
C TYR A 23 -2.58 31.40 -39.19
N GLU A 24 -3.69 31.03 -38.55
CA GLU A 24 -4.49 31.95 -37.77
C GLU A 24 -4.65 31.44 -36.34
N TYR A 25 -3.70 31.83 -35.49
CA TYR A 25 -3.80 31.60 -34.04
C TYR A 25 -4.54 32.78 -33.40
N VAL A 26 -5.64 32.49 -32.71
CA VAL A 26 -6.43 33.52 -32.01
C VAL A 26 -6.71 33.07 -30.60
N ASP A 27 -6.25 33.89 -29.66
CA ASP A 27 -6.64 33.81 -28.25
C ASP A 27 -8.10 34.27 -28.12
N GLU A 28 -8.92 33.54 -27.37
CA GLU A 28 -10.33 33.85 -27.09
C GLU A 28 -10.53 35.27 -26.51
N THR A 29 -9.47 35.87 -25.97
CA THR A 29 -9.46 37.23 -25.40
C THR A 29 -9.17 38.35 -26.41
N ASP A 30 -8.79 38.00 -27.65
CA ASP A 30 -8.47 39.00 -28.66
C ASP A 30 -9.74 39.61 -29.27
N SER A 31 -9.98 40.88 -28.97
CA SER A 31 -11.11 41.68 -29.46
C SER A 31 -10.77 42.44 -30.76
N SER A 32 -9.64 42.09 -31.40
CA SER A 32 -9.16 42.72 -32.62
C SER A 32 -10.23 42.75 -33.72
N PRO A 33 -10.37 43.87 -34.46
CA PRO A 33 -11.38 44.02 -35.49
C PRO A 33 -11.25 42.93 -36.57
N ILE A 34 -12.34 42.70 -37.31
CA ILE A 34 -12.38 41.84 -38.50
C ILE A 34 -11.17 42.16 -39.38
N SER A 35 -10.22 41.22 -39.42
CA SER A 35 -8.99 41.36 -40.17
C SER A 35 -9.25 41.12 -41.66
N ASP A 36 -8.33 41.59 -42.51
CA ASP A 36 -8.36 41.29 -43.95
C ASP A 36 -8.38 39.76 -44.21
N ASN A 37 -7.82 38.97 -43.28
CA ASN A 37 -7.83 37.50 -43.34
C ASN A 37 -9.26 36.93 -43.17
N VAL A 38 -10.07 37.46 -42.25
CA VAL A 38 -11.47 37.02 -42.06
C VAL A 38 -12.27 37.21 -43.36
N LYS A 39 -12.06 38.36 -44.02
CA LYS A 39 -12.70 38.63 -45.32
C LYS A 39 -12.23 37.65 -46.39
N GLN A 40 -10.92 37.38 -46.48
CA GLN A 40 -10.38 36.42 -47.44
C GLN A 40 -10.99 35.03 -47.25
N TYR A 41 -11.00 34.50 -46.02
CA TYR A 41 -11.59 33.19 -45.74
C TYR A 41 -13.11 33.15 -45.95
N TRP A 42 -13.81 34.24 -45.64
CA TRP A 42 -15.22 34.38 -45.98
C TRP A 42 -15.47 34.27 -47.49
N GLU A 43 -14.68 34.96 -48.33
CA GLU A 43 -14.79 34.87 -49.79
C GLU A 43 -14.55 33.44 -50.29
N HIS A 44 -13.54 32.74 -49.74
CA HIS A 44 -13.29 31.33 -50.05
C HIS A 44 -14.48 30.43 -49.70
N LEU A 45 -15.09 30.62 -48.52
CA LEU A 45 -16.23 29.84 -48.08
C LEU A 45 -17.51 30.17 -48.85
N CYS A 46 -17.71 31.43 -49.25
CA CYS A 46 -18.78 31.81 -50.18
C CYS A 46 -18.68 31.02 -51.49
N GLY A 47 -17.47 30.86 -52.03
CA GLY A 47 -17.21 30.01 -53.19
C GLY A 47 -17.55 28.53 -52.97
N VAL A 48 -17.36 28.00 -51.75
CA VAL A 48 -17.74 26.63 -51.38
C VAL A 48 -19.26 26.46 -51.35
N TYR A 49 -19.98 27.42 -50.76
CA TYR A 49 -21.44 27.38 -50.56
C TYR A 49 -22.27 28.04 -51.67
N GLU A 50 -21.63 28.40 -52.79
CA GLU A 50 -22.30 28.95 -53.97
C GLU A 50 -23.41 28.00 -54.49
N ASP A 51 -23.16 26.69 -54.50
CA ASP A 51 -24.16 25.68 -54.89
C ASP A 51 -25.18 25.44 -53.76
N PRO A 52 -26.48 25.74 -53.97
CA PRO A 52 -27.52 25.54 -52.96
C PRO A 52 -27.69 24.09 -52.50
N GLU A 53 -27.32 23.11 -53.35
CA GLU A 53 -27.45 21.68 -53.06
C GLU A 53 -26.23 21.13 -52.29
N PHE A 54 -25.17 21.92 -52.14
CA PHE A 54 -23.99 21.48 -51.42
C PHE A 54 -24.27 21.39 -49.92
N ARG A 55 -24.03 20.20 -49.37
CA ARG A 55 -24.04 19.93 -47.93
C ARG A 55 -22.67 19.39 -47.53
N HIS A 56 -21.99 20.08 -46.62
CA HIS A 56 -20.73 19.60 -46.08
C HIS A 56 -20.92 18.27 -45.34
N SER A 57 -19.93 17.38 -45.46
CA SER A 57 -19.97 16.04 -44.87
C SER A 57 -19.59 16.08 -43.40
N TYR A 58 -20.51 15.69 -42.54
CA TYR A 58 -20.32 15.71 -41.08
C TYR A 58 -19.25 14.71 -40.63
N SER A 59 -19.18 13.55 -41.28
CA SER A 59 -18.18 12.52 -40.98
C SER A 59 -16.78 12.95 -41.38
N MET A 60 -16.63 13.64 -42.52
CA MET A 60 -15.34 14.18 -42.94
C MET A 60 -14.89 15.34 -42.05
N LEU A 61 -15.81 16.25 -41.66
CA LEU A 61 -15.50 17.30 -40.68
C LEU A 61 -15.08 16.71 -39.34
N SER A 62 -15.81 15.70 -38.84
CA SER A 62 -15.47 14.99 -37.60
C SER A 62 -14.09 14.34 -37.67
N SER A 63 -13.78 13.69 -38.80
CA SER A 63 -12.46 13.09 -39.02
C SER A 63 -11.35 14.14 -39.02
N GLN A 64 -11.58 15.28 -39.69
CA GLN A 64 -10.61 16.38 -39.74
C GLN A 64 -10.37 17.00 -38.36
N LEU A 65 -11.45 17.29 -37.62
CA LEU A 65 -11.37 17.89 -36.29
C LEU A 65 -10.69 16.98 -35.27
N GLN A 66 -10.69 15.67 -35.48
CA GLN A 66 -9.97 14.72 -34.64
C GLN A 66 -8.45 14.82 -34.81
N GLU A 67 -7.96 15.26 -35.97
CA GLU A 67 -6.51 15.43 -36.22
C GLU A 67 -5.96 16.71 -35.58
N TYR A 68 -6.82 17.68 -35.27
CA TYR A 68 -6.42 18.95 -34.67
C TYR A 68 -6.18 18.83 -33.16
N ASP A 69 -5.18 19.53 -32.67
CA ASP A 69 -4.94 19.73 -31.24
C ASP A 69 -6.04 20.60 -30.59
N PRO A 70 -6.19 20.59 -29.25
CA PRO A 70 -7.21 21.37 -28.56
C PRO A 70 -7.14 22.88 -28.88
N GLU A 71 -5.94 23.47 -28.87
CA GLU A 71 -5.72 24.90 -29.15
C GLU A 71 -6.13 25.27 -30.58
N GLN A 72 -5.85 24.39 -31.55
CA GLN A 72 -6.24 24.54 -32.94
C GLN A 72 -7.76 24.53 -33.11
N ARG A 73 -8.45 23.63 -32.39
CA ARG A 73 -9.91 23.53 -32.40
C ARG A 73 -10.58 24.76 -31.80
N ASP A 74 -10.03 25.28 -30.71
CA ASP A 74 -10.56 26.50 -30.08
C ASP A 74 -10.32 27.72 -30.97
N SER A 75 -9.12 27.86 -31.54
CA SER A 75 -8.81 28.92 -32.52
C SER A 75 -9.74 28.87 -33.73
N LEU A 76 -10.01 27.67 -34.26
CA LEU A 76 -10.91 27.47 -35.40
C LEU A 76 -12.33 27.91 -35.09
N LYS A 77 -12.86 27.60 -33.90
CA LYS A 77 -14.19 28.03 -33.46
C LYS A 77 -14.28 29.56 -33.46
N VAL A 78 -13.30 30.23 -32.84
CA VAL A 78 -13.26 31.70 -32.78
C VAL A 78 -13.20 32.31 -34.18
N TYR A 79 -12.40 31.72 -35.07
CA TYR A 79 -12.28 32.22 -36.44
C TYR A 79 -13.56 32.03 -37.27
N LEU A 80 -14.21 30.87 -37.14
CA LEU A 80 -15.49 30.59 -37.81
C LEU A 80 -16.61 31.49 -37.29
N ASP A 81 -16.64 31.78 -35.98
CA ASP A 81 -17.57 32.74 -35.39
C ASP A 81 -17.38 34.15 -35.98
N ARG A 82 -16.13 34.62 -36.08
CA ARG A 82 -15.80 35.91 -36.75
C ARG A 82 -16.23 35.95 -38.22
N ILE A 83 -16.07 34.84 -38.95
CA ILE A 83 -16.52 34.73 -40.35
C ILE A 83 -18.05 34.79 -40.45
N VAL A 84 -18.77 34.12 -39.54
CA VAL A 84 -20.24 34.18 -39.48
C VAL A 84 -20.70 35.61 -39.18
N LEU A 85 -20.13 36.25 -38.16
CA LEU A 85 -20.40 37.66 -37.84
C LEU A 85 -20.14 38.58 -39.05
N PHE A 86 -19.01 38.39 -39.75
CA PHE A 86 -18.71 39.15 -40.97
C PHE A 86 -19.75 38.94 -42.07
N SER A 87 -20.26 37.71 -42.22
CA SER A 87 -21.30 37.41 -43.21
C SER A 87 -22.63 38.11 -42.90
N GLU A 88 -22.98 38.29 -41.62
CA GLU A 88 -24.22 38.95 -41.19
C GLU A 88 -24.21 40.46 -41.43
N MET A 89 -23.03 41.09 -41.53
CA MET A 89 -22.88 42.51 -41.82
C MET A 89 -22.97 42.87 -43.31
N GLN A 90 -23.05 41.87 -44.21
CA GLN A 90 -23.08 42.11 -45.65
C GLN A 90 -24.48 42.46 -46.16
N THR A 91 -24.55 43.37 -47.13
CA THR A 91 -25.79 43.95 -47.65
C THR A 91 -26.19 43.32 -49.00
N GLU A 92 -26.59 42.04 -49.02
CA GLU A 92 -27.19 41.37 -50.19
C GLU A 92 -28.36 40.47 -49.73
N PRO A 93 -29.53 40.47 -50.39
CA PRO A 93 -30.76 40.02 -49.74
C PRO A 93 -30.97 38.50 -49.66
N GLU A 94 -30.66 37.70 -50.68
CA GLU A 94 -31.06 36.27 -50.70
C GLU A 94 -29.89 35.27 -50.72
N ASP A 95 -28.90 35.45 -51.58
CA ASP A 95 -27.78 34.50 -51.69
C ASP A 95 -26.83 34.54 -50.48
N ILE A 96 -26.50 35.74 -49.99
CA ILE A 96 -25.69 35.89 -48.77
C ILE A 96 -26.44 35.30 -47.57
N HIS A 97 -27.74 35.54 -47.43
CA HIS A 97 -28.52 34.95 -46.34
C HIS A 97 -28.48 33.41 -46.33
N ARG A 98 -28.55 32.78 -47.51
CA ARG A 98 -28.40 31.31 -47.65
C ARG A 98 -27.00 30.86 -47.21
N ILE A 99 -25.96 31.55 -47.65
CA ILE A 99 -24.57 31.20 -47.33
C ILE A 99 -24.30 31.39 -45.85
N THR A 100 -24.72 32.51 -45.25
CA THR A 100 -24.64 32.75 -43.80
C THR A 100 -25.27 31.60 -43.03
N LYS A 101 -26.47 31.14 -43.41
CA LYS A 101 -27.11 29.98 -42.79
C LYS A 101 -26.30 28.68 -42.93
N ALA A 102 -25.60 28.49 -44.05
CA ALA A 102 -24.71 27.33 -44.24
C ALA A 102 -23.44 27.43 -43.38
N LEU A 103 -22.88 28.65 -43.21
CA LEU A 103 -21.75 28.93 -42.33
C LEU A 103 -22.11 28.74 -40.86
N THR A 104 -23.28 29.23 -40.41
CA THR A 104 -23.78 28.99 -39.05
C THR A 104 -23.91 27.49 -38.76
N LYS A 105 -24.37 26.69 -39.73
CA LYS A 105 -24.43 25.23 -39.59
C LYS A 105 -23.04 24.58 -39.50
N LEU A 106 -22.06 25.12 -40.22
CA LEU A 106 -20.68 24.65 -40.15
C LEU A 106 -20.10 24.94 -38.77
N LEU A 107 -20.26 26.17 -38.26
CA LEU A 107 -19.84 26.58 -36.92
C LEU A 107 -20.48 25.68 -35.86
N ASP A 108 -21.80 25.51 -35.89
CA ASP A 108 -22.55 24.65 -34.96
C ASP A 108 -22.02 23.20 -34.97
N HIS A 109 -21.75 22.64 -36.16
CA HIS A 109 -21.19 21.29 -36.28
C HIS A 109 -19.77 21.19 -35.72
N VAL A 110 -18.92 22.19 -35.97
CA VAL A 110 -17.56 22.26 -35.42
C VAL A 110 -17.60 22.38 -33.89
N GLU A 111 -18.45 23.24 -33.34
CA GLU A 111 -18.60 23.41 -31.89
C GLU A 111 -19.07 22.14 -31.20
N LEU A 112 -20.12 21.50 -31.72
CA LEU A 112 -20.63 20.24 -31.19
C LEU A 112 -19.55 19.15 -31.19
N GLU A 113 -18.77 19.09 -32.26
CA GLU A 113 -17.72 18.09 -32.39
C GLU A 113 -16.52 18.37 -31.46
N CYS A 114 -16.14 19.63 -31.27
CA CYS A 114 -15.14 20.02 -30.29
C CYS A 114 -15.57 19.64 -28.86
N ILE A 115 -16.85 19.86 -28.50
CA ILE A 115 -17.40 19.41 -27.21
C ILE A 115 -17.33 17.88 -27.09
N ARG A 116 -17.68 17.15 -28.15
CA ARG A 116 -17.64 15.68 -28.18
C ARG A 116 -16.23 15.15 -27.97
N LEU A 117 -15.25 15.70 -28.68
CA LEU A 117 -13.86 15.28 -28.60
C LEU A 117 -13.25 15.60 -27.22
N ASN A 118 -13.55 16.77 -26.64
CA ASN A 118 -13.10 17.13 -25.29
C ASN A 118 -13.71 16.21 -24.21
N ARG A 119 -14.98 15.80 -24.36
CA ARG A 119 -15.58 14.79 -23.47
C ARG A 119 -14.91 13.43 -23.63
N MET A 120 -14.58 13.04 -24.86
CA MET A 120 -13.91 11.76 -25.12
C MET A 120 -12.52 11.72 -24.47
N SER A 121 -11.73 12.79 -24.57
CA SER A 121 -10.41 12.85 -23.93
C SER A 121 -10.51 12.79 -22.40
N GLN A 122 -11.52 13.43 -21.80
CA GLN A 122 -11.79 13.30 -20.36
C GLN A 122 -12.15 11.87 -19.95
N ILE A 123 -12.96 11.17 -20.76
CA ILE A 123 -13.31 9.77 -20.52
C ILE A 123 -12.08 8.88 -20.60
N GLU A 124 -11.20 9.10 -21.58
CA GLU A 124 -9.96 8.34 -21.74
C GLU A 124 -9.03 8.52 -20.52
N TYR A 125 -8.85 9.77 -20.07
CA TYR A 125 -8.09 10.07 -18.86
C TYR A 125 -8.65 9.36 -17.62
N LEU A 126 -9.96 9.44 -17.39
CA LEU A 126 -10.62 8.78 -16.25
C LEU A 126 -10.52 7.26 -16.34
N ALA A 127 -10.58 6.68 -17.54
CA ALA A 127 -10.43 5.25 -17.76
C ALA A 127 -9.01 4.77 -17.43
N ASP A 128 -7.99 5.55 -17.80
CA ASP A 128 -6.59 5.25 -17.49
C ASP A 128 -6.27 5.42 -16.01
N GLU A 129 -6.82 6.45 -15.36
CA GLU A 129 -6.71 6.63 -13.91
C GLU A 129 -7.37 5.45 -13.16
N ALA A 130 -8.57 5.05 -13.57
CA ALA A 130 -9.29 3.91 -12.99
C ALA A 130 -8.53 2.59 -13.18
N ARG A 131 -7.94 2.37 -14.36
CA ARG A 131 -7.12 1.19 -14.66
C ARG A 131 -5.88 1.14 -13.77
N SER A 132 -5.19 2.27 -13.62
CA SER A 132 -3.99 2.39 -12.78
C SER A 132 -4.31 2.15 -11.30
N ALA A 133 -5.41 2.73 -10.81
CA ALA A 133 -5.88 2.51 -9.45
C ALA A 133 -6.26 1.05 -9.19
N GLN A 134 -6.90 0.39 -10.17
CA GLN A 134 -7.25 -1.02 -10.08
C GLN A 134 -6.00 -1.92 -10.03
N GLU A 135 -5.00 -1.66 -10.87
CA GLU A 135 -3.73 -2.39 -10.85
C GLU A 135 -3.01 -2.23 -9.50
N GLN A 136 -2.94 -1.01 -8.97
CA GLN A 136 -2.36 -0.75 -7.65
C GLN A 136 -3.13 -1.48 -6.53
N SER A 137 -4.46 -1.50 -6.60
CA SER A 137 -5.29 -2.24 -5.64
C SER A 137 -5.03 -3.75 -5.68
N GLN A 138 -4.86 -4.34 -6.87
CA GLN A 138 -4.51 -5.75 -7.02
C GLN A 138 -3.15 -6.08 -6.42
N ILE A 139 -2.15 -5.23 -6.64
CA ILE A 139 -0.82 -5.38 -6.05
C ILE A 139 -0.89 -5.31 -4.53
N LEU A 140 -1.60 -4.31 -3.99
CA LEU A 140 -1.77 -4.15 -2.54
C LEU A 140 -2.53 -5.32 -1.91
N ASN A 141 -3.57 -5.84 -2.57
CA ASN A 141 -4.30 -7.02 -2.10
C ASN A 141 -3.38 -8.24 -2.02
N LYS A 142 -2.58 -8.50 -3.07
CA LYS A 142 -1.63 -9.62 -3.06
C LYS A 142 -0.59 -9.49 -1.94
N GLN A 143 -0.03 -8.29 -1.75
CA GLN A 143 0.90 -8.03 -0.65
C GLN A 143 0.25 -8.23 0.73
N THR A 144 -1.01 -7.81 0.87
CA THR A 144 -1.79 -7.98 2.09
C THR A 144 -2.07 -9.45 2.38
N GLU A 145 -2.46 -10.24 1.38
CA GLU A 145 -2.65 -11.69 1.52
C GLU A 145 -1.36 -12.40 1.96
N GLU A 146 -0.22 -12.07 1.33
CA GLU A 146 1.08 -12.62 1.72
C GLU A 146 1.47 -12.23 3.16
N ALA A 147 1.21 -10.97 3.55
CA ALA A 147 1.49 -10.49 4.90
C ALA A 147 0.60 -11.16 5.96
N VAL A 148 -0.69 -11.34 5.66
CA VAL A 148 -1.65 -12.05 6.51
C VAL A 148 -1.25 -13.51 6.66
N GLY A 149 -0.85 -14.18 5.57
CA GLY A 149 -0.34 -15.55 5.63
C GLY A 149 0.87 -15.69 6.57
N LYS A 150 1.88 -14.84 6.38
CA LYS A 150 3.07 -14.82 7.25
C LYS A 150 2.74 -14.50 8.71
N LEU A 151 1.78 -13.61 8.95
CA LEU A 151 1.33 -13.28 10.30
C LEU A 151 0.62 -14.48 10.95
N ASN A 152 -0.25 -15.17 10.21
CA ASN A 152 -0.95 -16.35 10.68
C ASN A 152 0.01 -17.48 11.06
N ASP A 153 1.05 -17.72 10.26
CA ASP A 153 2.09 -18.70 10.56
C ASP A 153 2.83 -18.33 11.86
N ARG A 154 3.23 -17.06 12.01
CA ARG A 154 3.87 -16.57 13.24
C ARG A 154 2.99 -16.68 14.47
N VAL A 155 1.70 -16.39 14.34
CA VAL A 155 0.73 -16.52 15.45
C VAL A 155 0.54 -17.99 15.84
N THR A 156 0.49 -18.88 14.86
CA THR A 156 0.40 -20.33 15.09
C THR A 156 1.65 -20.85 15.82
N ASP A 157 2.84 -20.43 15.37
CA ASP A 157 4.11 -20.75 16.04
C ASP A 157 4.15 -20.21 17.48
N PHE A 158 3.68 -18.98 17.67
CA PHE A 158 3.59 -18.36 19.00
C PHE A 158 2.66 -19.12 19.94
N HIS A 159 1.51 -19.61 19.45
CA HIS A 159 0.63 -20.47 20.24
C HIS A 159 1.33 -21.77 20.66
N GLY A 160 2.05 -22.43 19.74
CA GLY A 160 2.84 -23.63 20.05
C GLY A 160 3.91 -23.38 21.12
N GLN A 161 4.65 -22.27 20.99
CA GLN A 161 5.64 -21.85 21.99
C GLN A 161 4.97 -21.54 23.34
N SER A 162 3.82 -20.86 23.34
CA SER A 162 3.08 -20.51 24.56
C SER A 162 2.58 -21.74 25.31
N ILE A 163 2.01 -22.72 24.58
CA ILE A 163 1.57 -24.00 25.16
C ILE A 163 2.77 -24.76 25.74
N THR A 164 3.91 -24.76 25.04
CA THR A 164 5.14 -25.41 25.51
C THR A 164 5.65 -24.79 26.82
N ILE A 165 5.72 -23.45 26.88
CA ILE A 165 6.12 -22.71 28.08
C ILE A 165 5.16 -23.02 29.23
N LEU A 166 3.84 -22.98 28.99
CA LEU A 166 2.83 -23.28 30.00
C LEU A 166 2.98 -24.72 30.50
N GLY A 167 3.17 -25.70 29.61
CA GLY A 167 3.36 -27.10 29.97
C GLY A 167 4.60 -27.31 30.84
N ILE A 168 5.70 -26.63 30.54
CA ILE A 168 6.92 -26.67 31.35
C ILE A 168 6.68 -26.05 32.73
N PHE A 169 6.05 -24.87 32.80
CA PHE A 169 5.71 -24.25 34.08
C PHE A 169 4.77 -25.14 34.92
N SER A 170 3.78 -25.77 34.31
CA SER A 170 2.88 -26.71 35.00
C SER A 170 3.62 -27.92 35.54
N ALA A 171 4.49 -28.56 34.75
CA ALA A 171 5.28 -29.72 35.21
C ALA A 171 6.18 -29.36 36.40
N VAL A 172 6.79 -28.18 36.35
CA VAL A 172 7.61 -27.63 37.43
C VAL A 172 6.81 -27.44 38.71
N VAL A 173 5.65 -26.77 38.63
CA VAL A 173 4.80 -26.49 39.80
C VAL A 173 4.27 -27.79 40.41
N ILE A 174 3.80 -28.72 39.58
CA ILE A 174 3.30 -30.03 40.03
C ILE A 174 4.43 -30.83 40.71
N GLY A 175 5.62 -30.85 40.12
CA GLY A 175 6.79 -31.51 40.70
C GLY A 175 7.15 -30.94 42.08
N PHE A 176 7.15 -29.61 42.22
CA PHE A 176 7.42 -28.95 43.49
C PHE A 176 6.36 -29.22 44.55
N MET A 177 5.08 -29.21 44.18
CA MET A 177 3.99 -29.58 45.09
C MET A 177 4.09 -31.03 45.56
N ALA A 178 4.48 -31.95 44.66
CA ALA A 178 4.71 -33.35 45.01
C ALA A 178 5.87 -33.52 46.00
N GLU A 179 6.99 -32.82 45.78
CA GLU A 179 8.15 -32.83 46.66
C GLU A 179 7.81 -32.31 48.07
N ILE A 180 7.11 -31.18 48.17
CA ILE A 180 6.64 -30.64 49.46
C ILE A 180 5.70 -31.63 50.16
N SER A 181 4.75 -32.23 49.43
CA SER A 181 3.80 -33.18 50.00
C SER A 181 4.49 -34.44 50.54
N MET A 182 5.46 -34.98 49.81
CA MET A 182 6.29 -36.11 50.26
C MET A 182 7.13 -35.73 51.49
N PHE A 183 7.69 -34.52 51.51
CA PHE A 183 8.45 -34.03 52.65
C PHE A 183 7.59 -33.95 53.91
N THR A 184 6.43 -33.30 53.85
CA THR A 184 5.48 -33.19 54.98
C THR A 184 5.06 -34.57 55.46
N SER A 185 4.68 -35.47 54.55
CA SER A 185 4.26 -36.84 54.89
C SER A 185 5.36 -37.67 55.54
N GLY A 186 6.62 -37.46 55.13
CA GLY A 186 7.77 -38.11 55.75
C GLY A 186 8.14 -37.51 57.10
N PHE A 187 7.95 -36.20 57.26
CA PHE A 187 8.15 -35.48 58.52
C PHE A 187 7.13 -35.92 59.58
N ASP A 188 5.85 -36.05 59.21
CA ASP A 188 4.76 -36.47 60.11
C ASP A 188 4.94 -37.90 60.68
N LYS A 189 5.74 -38.74 60.02
CA LYS A 189 6.05 -40.11 60.46
C LYS A 189 7.19 -40.18 61.48
N LEU A 190 7.91 -39.08 61.72
CA LEU A 190 9.00 -39.06 62.67
C LEU A 190 8.45 -38.92 64.10
N SER A 191 8.72 -39.92 64.93
CA SER A 191 8.35 -39.89 66.35
C SER A 191 9.21 -38.89 67.12
N TYR A 192 8.57 -38.11 68.01
CA TYR A 192 9.18 -36.99 68.76
C TYR A 192 10.23 -37.40 69.82
N GLU A 193 10.53 -38.70 69.94
CA GLU A 193 11.42 -39.24 70.96
C GLU A 193 12.91 -38.97 70.69
N ASN A 194 13.28 -38.64 69.44
CA ASN A 194 14.65 -38.28 69.11
C ASN A 194 14.74 -37.00 68.25
N LEU A 195 14.93 -35.85 68.93
CA LEU A 195 15.17 -34.53 68.31
C LEU A 195 16.33 -34.56 67.29
N TYR A 196 17.31 -35.44 67.51
CA TYR A 196 18.42 -35.65 66.59
C TYR A 196 17.95 -36.13 65.22
N THR A 197 17.08 -37.14 65.20
CA THR A 197 16.58 -37.78 63.97
C THR A 197 15.72 -36.80 63.16
N ILE A 198 14.92 -35.98 63.84
CA ILE A 198 14.09 -34.94 63.21
C ILE A 198 14.97 -33.85 62.57
N THR A 199 16.01 -33.40 63.27
CA THR A 199 16.92 -32.36 62.79
C THR A 199 17.77 -32.87 61.61
N PHE A 200 18.26 -34.11 61.70
CA PHE A 200 18.99 -34.77 60.62
C PHE A 200 18.14 -34.90 59.35
N TYR A 201 16.90 -35.39 59.47
CA TYR A 201 15.98 -35.52 58.34
C TYR A 201 15.67 -34.15 57.71
N SER A 202 15.44 -33.12 58.53
CA SER A 202 15.13 -31.77 58.05
C SER A 202 16.30 -31.14 57.27
N ILE A 203 17.54 -31.32 57.72
CA ILE A 203 18.72 -30.82 57.01
C ILE A 203 18.95 -31.61 55.71
N ALA A 204 18.82 -32.94 55.76
CA ALA A 204 18.99 -33.79 54.58
C ALA A 204 17.99 -33.43 53.47
N VAL A 205 16.71 -33.25 53.82
CA VAL A 205 15.69 -32.86 52.85
C VAL A 205 15.84 -31.39 52.42
N GLY A 206 16.26 -30.51 53.32
CA GLY A 206 16.54 -29.10 52.99
C GLY A 206 17.62 -28.95 51.92
N ILE A 207 18.67 -29.79 51.93
CA ILE A 207 19.68 -29.83 50.87
C ILE A 207 19.06 -30.26 49.54
N ILE A 208 18.26 -31.34 49.54
CA ILE A 208 17.62 -31.87 48.33
C ILE A 208 16.69 -30.80 47.71
N ILE A 209 15.81 -30.19 48.52
CA ILE A 209 14.88 -29.16 48.05
C ILE A 209 15.66 -27.94 47.51
N PHE A 210 16.72 -27.50 48.19
CA PHE A 210 17.52 -26.37 47.74
C PHE A 210 18.23 -26.64 46.41
N ASP A 211 18.85 -27.82 46.25
CA ASP A 211 19.51 -28.21 45.00
C ASP A 211 18.51 -28.36 43.84
N THR A 212 17.33 -28.94 44.11
CA THR A 212 16.24 -29.05 43.12
C THR A 212 15.72 -27.67 42.71
N LEU A 213 15.48 -26.75 43.66
CA LEU A 213 15.08 -25.37 43.38
C LEU A 213 16.13 -24.60 42.57
N PHE A 214 17.42 -24.78 42.91
CA PHE A 214 18.49 -24.13 42.19
C PHE A 214 18.61 -24.63 40.75
N MET A 215 18.52 -25.95 40.54
CA MET A 215 18.47 -26.57 39.21
C MET A 215 17.28 -26.05 38.39
N LEU A 216 16.13 -25.88 39.04
CA LEU A 216 14.92 -25.38 38.43
C LEU A 216 15.04 -23.92 37.98
N ILE A 217 15.55 -23.04 38.85
CA ILE A 217 15.79 -21.63 38.51
C ILE A 217 16.80 -21.52 37.36
N CYS A 218 17.85 -22.35 37.36
CA CYS A 218 18.80 -22.43 36.25
C CYS A 218 18.17 -22.91 34.94
N PHE A 219 17.22 -23.85 35.03
CA PHE A 219 16.48 -24.36 33.88
C PHE A 219 15.54 -23.27 33.30
N ILE A 220 14.76 -22.59 34.15
CA ILE A 220 13.89 -21.48 33.75
C ILE A 220 14.70 -20.33 33.14
N ALA A 221 15.84 -19.97 33.73
CA ALA A 221 16.70 -18.93 33.19
C ALA A 221 17.24 -19.29 31.79
N LYS A 222 17.75 -20.52 31.62
CA LYS A 222 18.19 -21.01 30.30
C LYS A 222 17.07 -20.97 29.26
N MET A 223 15.85 -21.35 29.65
CA MET A 223 14.68 -21.26 28.77
C MET A 223 14.27 -19.82 28.45
N SER A 224 14.42 -18.90 29.40
CA SER A 224 14.14 -17.47 29.23
C SER A 224 15.25 -16.73 28.45
N GLY A 225 16.29 -17.43 27.99
CA GLY A 225 17.44 -16.84 27.29
C GLY A 225 18.38 -16.04 28.19
N HIS A 226 18.18 -16.08 29.51
CA HIS A 226 19.02 -15.42 30.49
C HIS A 226 20.00 -16.41 31.09
N SER A 227 21.27 -16.02 31.22
CA SER A 227 22.27 -16.89 31.81
C SER A 227 22.62 -16.39 33.23
N ILE A 228 22.34 -17.21 34.25
CA ILE A 228 22.69 -16.92 35.65
C ILE A 228 24.20 -17.18 35.88
N ASP A 229 24.93 -17.68 34.88
CA ASP A 229 26.35 -17.98 35.01
C ASP A 229 27.22 -16.72 35.00
N ARG A 230 28.17 -16.66 35.95
CA ARG A 230 29.27 -15.71 35.85
C ARG A 230 30.12 -16.11 34.65
N LYS A 231 30.27 -15.21 33.67
CA LYS A 231 31.10 -15.45 32.46
C LYS A 231 32.56 -15.70 32.85
N ILE A 232 32.98 -16.97 32.92
CA ILE A 232 34.33 -17.40 33.29
C ILE A 232 34.84 -18.42 32.25
N LYS A 233 36.12 -18.32 31.88
CA LYS A 233 36.81 -19.27 30.98
C LYS A 233 36.70 -20.70 31.53
N LYS A 234 36.32 -21.65 30.68
CA LYS A 234 36.21 -23.08 31.06
C LYS A 234 37.55 -23.58 31.61
N GLY A 235 37.56 -24.02 32.87
CA GLY A 235 38.71 -24.65 33.50
C GLY A 235 38.84 -26.13 33.12
N LYS A 236 40.03 -26.71 33.33
CA LYS A 236 40.36 -28.11 32.97
C LYS A 236 39.62 -29.16 33.83
N TRP A 237 39.10 -28.78 34.99
CA TRP A 237 38.33 -29.64 35.90
C TRP A 237 36.87 -29.15 36.00
N TRP A 238 35.91 -30.04 35.75
CA TRP A 238 34.47 -29.70 35.73
C TRP A 238 33.94 -29.19 37.09
N ILE A 239 34.47 -29.73 38.19
CA ILE A 239 34.04 -29.40 39.56
C ILE A 239 34.49 -27.99 39.94
N THR A 240 35.76 -27.65 39.68
CA THR A 240 36.28 -26.30 39.98
C THR A 240 35.60 -25.26 39.10
N SER A 241 35.35 -25.57 37.83
CA SER A 241 34.63 -24.67 36.93
C SER A 241 33.20 -24.37 37.39
N THR A 242 32.51 -25.35 38.00
CA THR A 242 31.13 -25.17 38.48
C THR A 242 31.10 -24.42 39.81
N TRP A 243 32.09 -24.66 40.69
CA TRP A 243 32.29 -23.91 41.93
C TRP A 243 32.45 -22.40 41.69
N TYR A 244 33.27 -22.01 40.72
CA TYR A 244 33.46 -20.59 40.40
C TYR A 244 32.24 -19.96 39.72
N ARG A 245 31.39 -20.75 39.06
CA ARG A 245 30.16 -20.28 38.42
C ARG A 245 29.03 -20.07 39.41
N TYR A 246 28.92 -20.93 40.44
CA TYR A 246 27.84 -20.92 41.41
C TYR A 246 28.35 -21.02 42.86
N PRO A 247 29.19 -20.07 43.33
CA PRO A 247 29.83 -20.16 44.64
C PRO A 247 28.82 -20.20 45.80
N GLY A 248 27.64 -19.59 45.64
CA GLY A 248 26.60 -19.57 46.67
C GLY A 248 26.00 -20.95 46.97
N VAL A 249 25.82 -21.80 45.96
CA VAL A 249 25.23 -23.15 46.12
C VAL A 249 26.18 -24.07 46.86
N TYR A 250 27.45 -24.10 46.43
CA TYR A 250 28.47 -24.91 47.11
C TYR A 250 28.72 -24.43 48.54
N CYS A 251 28.65 -23.11 48.80
CA CYS A 251 28.75 -22.57 50.15
C CYS A 251 27.60 -23.10 51.03
N PHE A 252 26.36 -23.04 50.55
CA PHE A 252 25.19 -23.57 51.26
C PHE A 252 25.30 -25.08 51.52
N ASN A 253 25.65 -25.87 50.50
CA ASN A 253 25.77 -27.33 50.63
C ASN A 253 26.90 -27.73 51.60
N ILE A 254 28.02 -27.01 51.60
CA ILE A 254 29.12 -27.25 52.54
C ILE A 254 28.72 -26.91 53.97
N LEU A 255 28.05 -25.77 54.18
CA LEU A 255 27.53 -25.41 55.50
C LEU A 255 26.53 -26.45 56.02
N ALA A 256 25.67 -26.98 55.15
CA ALA A 256 24.70 -28.01 55.49
C ALA A 256 25.36 -29.38 55.78
N ILE A 257 26.43 -29.74 55.06
CA ILE A 257 27.22 -30.95 55.36
C ILE A 257 27.96 -30.80 56.70
N ILE A 258 28.51 -29.62 56.99
CA ILE A 258 29.18 -29.33 58.27
C ILE A 258 28.19 -29.42 59.43
N SER A 259 26.99 -28.84 59.31
CA SER A 259 25.97 -28.92 60.36
C SER A 259 25.52 -30.38 60.59
N LEU A 260 25.38 -31.16 59.52
CA LEU A 260 25.05 -32.58 59.60
C LEU A 260 26.17 -33.42 60.25
N ALA A 261 27.44 -33.11 59.98
CA ALA A 261 28.59 -33.75 60.61
C ALA A 261 28.72 -33.40 62.10
N ILE A 262 28.47 -32.13 62.49
CA ILE A 262 28.44 -31.70 63.89
C ILE A 262 27.33 -32.42 64.66
N LEU A 263 26.16 -32.55 64.02
CA LEU A 263 25.04 -33.31 64.55
C LEU A 263 25.45 -34.79 64.75
N LEU A 264 25.98 -35.49 63.75
CA LEU A 264 26.44 -36.88 63.90
C LEU A 264 27.50 -37.06 64.99
N TYR A 265 28.35 -36.06 65.20
CA TYR A 265 29.34 -36.08 66.27
C TYR A 265 28.71 -35.91 67.66
N LEU A 266 27.65 -35.10 67.79
CA LEU A 266 26.90 -34.89 69.03
C LEU A 266 26.04 -36.08 69.42
N ASP A 267 25.47 -36.82 68.46
CA ASP A 267 24.71 -38.05 68.70
C ASP A 267 25.59 -39.21 69.18
N ARG A 268 26.87 -39.20 68.79
CA ARG A 268 27.84 -40.25 69.13
C ARG A 268 28.46 -40.10 70.53
N ARG A 269 28.12 -39.04 71.27
CA ARG A 269 28.73 -38.66 72.55
C ARG A 269 27.71 -38.72 73.67
#